data_AF-K6WUH5-F1
#
_entry.id   AF-K6WUH5-F1
#
_cell.length_a   1.000
_cell.length_b   1.000
_cell.length_c   1.000
_cell.angle_alpha   90.00
_cell.angle_beta   90.00
_cell.angle_gamma   90.00
#
_symmetry.space_group_name_H-M   'P 1'
#
loop_
_entity.id
_entity.type
_entity.pdbx_description
1 polymer ?
#
loop_
_entity_poly.entity_id
_entity_poly.type
_entity_poly.pdbx_seq_one_letter_code
_entity_poly.pdbx_strand_id
1 'polypeptide(L)'
;MSVAKWEQALMAMEDELDVHEAQVRTGEATMVPAWEAPGDLGPLPPQLAERVMSLVRRIGLLSTFVQFQLVAAESDLKHLEHRTESRGTGNRAVALFLDASV
;
A
#
# COMPACT_ATOMS: atom_id res chain seq x y z
N MET A 1 25.52 -1.67 -27.04
CA MET A 1 24.38 -2.54 -26.69
C MET A 1 23.70 -2.02 -25.42
N SER A 2 22.85 -1.00 -25.50
CA SER A 2 22.05 -0.51 -24.35
C SER A 2 20.58 -0.97 -24.40
N VAL A 3 19.99 -1.06 -25.60
CA VAL A 3 18.54 -1.30 -25.77
C VAL A 3 18.07 -2.61 -25.15
N ALA A 4 18.70 -3.75 -25.48
CA ALA A 4 18.28 -5.05 -24.95
C ALA A 4 18.40 -5.16 -23.43
N LYS A 5 19.40 -4.47 -22.83
CA LYS A 5 19.55 -4.42 -21.37
C LYS A 5 18.47 -3.57 -20.72
N TRP A 6 18.12 -2.44 -21.34
CA TRP A 6 16.96 -1.66 -20.92
C TRP A 6 15.66 -2.46 -21.03
N GLU A 7 15.45 -3.19 -22.11
CA GLU A 7 14.25 -4.03 -22.26
C GLU A 7 14.17 -5.10 -21.18
N GLN A 8 15.29 -5.76 -20.89
CA GLN A 8 15.36 -6.77 -19.83
C GLN A 8 15.10 -6.17 -18.45
N ALA A 9 15.70 -5.01 -18.15
CA ALA A 9 15.49 -4.33 -16.87
C ALA A 9 14.04 -3.87 -16.70
N LEU A 10 13.43 -3.29 -17.75
CA LEU A 10 12.04 -2.85 -17.70
C LEU A 10 11.08 -4.04 -17.60
N MET A 11 11.38 -5.16 -18.27
CA MET A 11 10.59 -6.38 -18.16
C MET A 11 10.65 -6.96 -16.73
N ALA A 12 11.83 -7.01 -16.13
CA ALA A 12 11.97 -7.45 -14.73
C ALA A 12 11.18 -6.55 -13.76
N MET A 13 11.23 -5.22 -13.96
CA MET A 13 10.44 -4.29 -13.15
C MET A 13 8.92 -4.47 -13.34
N GLU A 14 8.47 -4.78 -14.57
CA GLU A 14 7.06 -5.07 -14.84
C GLU A 14 6.61 -6.36 -14.14
N ASP A 15 7.41 -7.42 -14.22
CA ASP A 15 7.12 -8.70 -13.57
C ASP A 15 7.06 -8.53 -12.04
N GLU A 16 8.01 -7.80 -11.46
CA GLU A 16 8.02 -7.48 -10.02
C GLU A 16 6.79 -6.65 -9.62
N LEU A 17 6.41 -5.67 -10.44
CA LEU A 17 5.23 -4.84 -10.18
C LEU A 17 3.93 -5.66 -10.24
N ASP A 18 3.80 -6.58 -11.20
CA ASP A 18 2.65 -7.49 -11.31
C ASP A 18 2.50 -8.37 -10.05
N VAL A 19 3.63 -8.89 -9.53
CA VAL A 19 3.66 -9.66 -8.29
C VAL A 19 3.23 -8.81 -7.10
N HIS A 20 3.77 -7.59 -6.97
CA HIS A 20 3.41 -6.71 -5.87
C HIS A 20 1.94 -6.25 -5.91
N GLU A 21 1.40 -5.98 -7.10
CA GLU A 21 -0.03 -5.68 -7.26
C GLU A 21 -0.91 -6.85 -6.80
N ALA A 22 -0.51 -8.09 -7.11
CA ALA A 22 -1.21 -9.27 -6.63
C ALA A 22 -1.15 -9.41 -5.11
N GLN A 23 0.03 -9.20 -4.51
CA GLN A 23 0.22 -9.26 -3.05
C GLN A 23 -0.56 -8.17 -2.30
N VAL A 24 -0.61 -6.94 -2.85
CA VAL A 24 -1.43 -5.86 -2.30
C VAL A 24 -2.90 -6.24 -2.33
N ARG A 25 -3.37 -6.89 -3.40
CA ARG A 25 -4.75 -7.35 -3.52
C ARG A 25 -5.11 -8.44 -2.51
N THR A 26 -4.19 -9.34 -2.19
CA THR A 26 -4.40 -10.43 -1.21
C THR A 26 -4.14 -10.01 0.23
N GLY A 27 -3.58 -8.81 0.46
CA GLY A 27 -3.19 -8.34 1.79
C GLY A 27 -1.89 -8.95 2.31
N GLU A 28 -1.11 -9.60 1.44
CA GLU A 28 0.17 -10.25 1.76
C GLU A 28 1.37 -9.41 1.32
N ALA A 29 1.16 -8.12 1.04
CA ALA A 29 2.21 -7.22 0.59
C ALA A 29 3.30 -7.07 1.66
N THR A 30 4.55 -7.27 1.23
CA THR A 30 5.74 -7.04 2.04
C THR A 30 6.42 -5.73 1.65
N MET A 31 7.39 -5.30 2.46
CA MET A 31 8.24 -4.15 2.12
C MET A 31 8.97 -4.41 0.80
N VAL A 32 8.84 -3.49 -0.16
CA VAL A 32 9.53 -3.54 -1.44
C VAL A 32 10.93 -2.94 -1.27
N PRO A 33 12.01 -3.65 -1.65
CA PRO A 33 13.36 -3.09 -1.60
C PRO A 33 13.51 -1.92 -2.59
N ALA A 34 14.44 -1.01 -2.31
CA ALA A 34 14.77 0.06 -3.24
C ALA A 34 15.32 -0.54 -4.54
N TRP A 35 14.81 -0.07 -5.67
CA TRP A 35 15.30 -0.51 -6.98
C TRP A 35 16.74 -0.03 -7.21
N GLU A 36 17.63 -0.97 -7.53
CA GLU A 36 19.01 -0.67 -7.91
C GLU A 36 19.15 -0.72 -9.43
N ALA A 37 19.50 0.42 -10.03
CA ALA A 37 19.69 0.51 -11.47
C ALA A 37 20.88 -0.37 -11.91
N PRO A 38 20.71 -1.28 -12.89
CA PRO A 38 21.83 -2.01 -13.46
C PRO A 38 22.88 -1.05 -14.01
N GLY A 39 24.15 -1.22 -13.59
CA GLY A 39 25.23 -0.26 -13.84
C GLY A 39 25.63 -0.11 -15.31
N ASP A 40 25.08 -0.91 -16.21
CA ASP A 40 25.45 -1.03 -17.62
C ASP A 40 24.34 -0.59 -18.59
N LEU A 41 23.26 0.01 -18.08
CA LEU A 41 22.11 0.44 -18.88
C LEU A 41 22.45 1.55 -19.89
N GLY A 42 23.44 2.40 -19.61
CA GLY A 42 23.75 3.56 -20.45
C GLY A 42 22.54 4.52 -20.59
N PRO A 43 22.56 5.46 -21.54
CA PRO A 43 21.44 6.39 -21.73
C PRO A 43 20.17 5.67 -22.19
N LEU A 44 19.01 6.13 -21.69
CA LEU A 44 17.69 5.60 -22.05
C LEU A 44 17.44 5.75 -23.56
N PRO A 45 17.16 4.66 -24.29
CA PRO A 45 16.77 4.72 -25.69
C PRO A 45 15.43 5.47 -25.86
N PRO A 46 15.29 6.40 -26.83
CA PRO A 46 14.07 7.18 -27.02
C PRO A 46 12.81 6.32 -27.21
N GLN A 47 12.96 5.18 -27.89
CA GLN A 47 11.88 4.23 -28.15
C GLN A 47 11.30 3.57 -26.88
N LEU A 48 12.03 3.59 -25.76
CA LEU A 48 11.59 3.03 -24.48
C LEU A 48 11.01 4.10 -23.54
N ALA A 49 11.07 5.38 -23.92
CA ALA A 49 10.62 6.48 -23.07
C ALA A 49 9.14 6.36 -22.68
N GLU A 50 8.26 5.99 -23.61
CA GLU A 50 6.84 5.81 -23.30
C GLU A 50 6.59 4.66 -22.33
N ARG A 51 7.34 3.55 -22.45
CA ARG A 51 7.24 2.39 -21.56
C ARG A 51 7.65 2.77 -20.13
N VAL A 52 8.76 3.51 -19.99
CA VAL A 52 9.19 4.06 -18.69
C VAL A 52 8.13 4.99 -18.11
N MET A 53 7.57 5.89 -18.91
CA MET A 53 6.50 6.79 -18.44
C MET A 53 5.24 6.04 -18.01
N SER A 54 4.90 4.94 -18.69
CA SER A 54 3.80 4.07 -18.29
C SER A 54 4.06 3.42 -16.92
N LEU A 55 5.26 2.85 -16.74
CA LEU A 55 5.69 2.25 -15.47
C LEU A 55 5.66 3.26 -14.31
N VAL A 56 6.19 4.46 -14.50
CA VAL A 56 6.17 5.52 -13.48
C VAL A 56 4.73 5.88 -13.07
N ARG A 57 3.82 6.01 -14.04
CA ARG A 57 2.40 6.26 -13.74
C ARG A 57 1.77 5.12 -12.95
N ARG A 58 2.04 3.87 -13.35
CA ARG A 58 1.50 2.68 -12.71
C ARG A 58 1.96 2.54 -11.26
N ILE A 59 3.25 2.74 -11.00
CA ILE A 59 3.83 2.77 -9.64
C ILE A 59 3.20 3.89 -8.79
N GLY A 60 3.00 5.08 -9.37
CA GLY A 60 2.36 6.20 -8.67
C GLY A 60 0.91 5.89 -8.26
N LEU A 61 0.13 5.25 -9.13
CA LEU A 61 -1.24 4.83 -8.84
C LEU A 61 -1.29 3.78 -7.74
N LEU A 62 -0.41 2.77 -7.81
CA LEU A 62 -0.33 1.73 -6.78
C LEU A 62 0.07 2.31 -5.42
N SER A 63 1.04 3.21 -5.40
CA SER A 63 1.50 3.90 -4.18
C SER A 63 0.36 4.70 -3.53
N THR A 64 -0.40 5.43 -4.35
CA THR A 64 -1.57 6.19 -3.91
C THR A 64 -2.66 5.26 -3.35
N PHE A 65 -2.93 4.14 -4.04
CA PHE A 65 -3.89 3.15 -3.58
C PHE A 65 -3.51 2.57 -2.21
N VAL A 66 -2.24 2.15 -2.02
CA VAL A 66 -1.76 1.62 -0.74
C VAL A 66 -1.87 2.66 0.38
N GLN A 67 -1.52 3.92 0.12
CA GLN A 67 -1.69 5.00 1.09
C GLN A 67 -3.14 5.18 1.52
N PHE A 68 -4.09 5.15 0.58
CA PHE A 68 -5.52 5.24 0.92
C PHE A 68 -5.99 4.05 1.76
N GLN A 69 -5.55 2.83 1.45
CA GLN A 69 -5.89 1.65 2.25
C GLN A 69 -5.34 1.73 3.67
N LEU A 70 -4.11 2.23 3.85
CA LEU A 70 -3.53 2.44 5.18
C LEU A 70 -4.33 3.46 6.00
N VAL A 71 -4.69 4.59 5.41
CA VAL A 71 -5.51 5.61 6.08
C VAL A 71 -6.89 5.07 6.47
N ALA A 72 -7.52 4.27 5.60
CA ALA A 72 -8.80 3.63 5.90
C ALA A 72 -8.67 2.62 7.06
N ALA A 73 -7.65 1.76 7.03
CA ALA A 73 -7.39 0.78 8.08
C ALA A 73 -7.08 1.45 9.43
N GLU A 74 -6.31 2.54 9.44
CA GLU A 74 -6.06 3.33 10.65
C GLU A 74 -7.33 3.97 11.22
N SER A 75 -8.22 4.45 10.34
CA SER A 75 -9.52 5.00 10.74
C SER A 75 -10.41 3.93 11.37
N ASP A 76 -10.48 2.75 10.75
CA ASP A 76 -11.25 1.62 11.27
C ASP A 76 -10.75 1.15 12.64
N LEU A 77 -9.42 1.12 12.83
CA LEU A 77 -8.80 0.77 14.10
C LEU A 77 -9.18 1.77 15.21
N LYS A 78 -9.09 3.09 14.94
CA LYS A 78 -9.53 4.14 15.89
C LYS A 78 -11.01 4.01 16.27
N HIS A 79 -11.88 3.68 15.30
CA HIS A 79 -13.30 3.47 15.57
C HIS A 79 -13.58 2.24 16.46
N LEU A 80 -12.75 1.21 16.38
CA LEU A 80 -12.84 0.03 17.25
C LEU A 80 -12.33 0.31 18.67
N GLU A 81 -11.25 1.08 18.80
CA GLU A 81 -10.71 1.51 20.10
C GLU A 81 -11.74 2.35 20.87
N HIS A 82 -12.31 3.39 20.25
CA HIS A 82 -13.31 4.25 20.90
C HIS A 82 -14.60 3.51 21.30
N ARG A 83 -15.00 2.47 20.55
CA ARG A 83 -16.14 1.61 20.93
C ARG A 83 -15.84 0.73 22.14
N THR A 84 -14.58 0.32 22.31
CA THR A 84 -14.15 -0.52 23.43
C THR A 84 -14.07 0.31 24.72
N GLU A 85 -13.55 1.54 24.65
CA GLU A 85 -13.48 2.45 25.80
C GLU A 85 -14.88 2.91 26.27
N SER A 86 -15.80 3.18 25.34
CA SER A 86 -17.17 3.62 25.67
C SER A 86 -18.04 2.54 26.32
N ARG A 87 -17.67 1.25 26.21
CA ARG A 87 -18.37 0.14 26.88
C ARG A 87 -18.08 0.04 28.39
N GLY A 88 -17.03 0.69 28.89
CA GLY A 88 -16.66 0.66 30.31
C GLY A 88 -17.47 1.59 31.22
N THR A 89 -18.05 2.67 30.68
CA THR A 89 -18.75 3.70 31.47
C THR A 89 -20.27 3.64 31.38
N GLY A 90 -20.83 3.12 30.26
CA GLY A 90 -22.28 3.02 30.07
C GLY A 90 -22.99 2.07 31.04
N ASN A 91 -22.35 0.95 31.40
CA ASN A 91 -22.95 -0.03 32.33
C ASN A 91 -22.90 0.43 33.80
N ARG A 92 -22.01 1.35 34.17
CA ARG A 92 -21.87 1.80 35.56
C ARG A 92 -22.95 2.83 35.93
N ALA A 93 -23.29 3.72 34.98
CA ALA A 93 -24.36 4.70 35.18
C ALA A 93 -25.76 4.04 35.23
N VAL A 94 -26.01 3.03 34.40
CA VAL A 94 -27.28 2.26 34.41
C VAL A 94 -27.38 1.36 35.64
N ALA A 95 -26.28 0.72 36.07
CA ALA A 95 -26.25 -0.09 37.29
C ALA A 95 -26.49 0.75 38.55
N LEU A 96 -25.93 1.96 38.65
CA LEU A 96 -26.16 2.87 39.77
C LEU A 96 -27.61 3.38 39.83
N PHE A 97 -28.26 3.58 38.69
CA PHE A 97 -29.65 4.04 38.63
C PHE A 97 -30.66 2.96 39.06
N LEU A 98 -30.37 1.70 38.74
CA LEU A 98 -31.21 0.54 39.14
C LEU A 98 -31.05 0.20 40.63
N ASP A 99 -29.86 0.38 41.21
CA ASP A 99 -29.61 0.12 42.64
C ASP A 99 -30.24 1.18 43.57
N ALA A 100 -30.39 2.43 43.10
CA ALA A 100 -31.06 3.51 43.84
C ALA A 100 -32.60 3.47 43.77
N SER A 101 -33.18 2.51 43.05
CA SER A 101 -34.62 2.41 42.78
C SER A 101 -35.32 1.29 43.57
N VAL A 102 -34.69 0.75 44.61
CA VAL A 102 -35.26 -0.27 45.52
C VAL A 102 -35.31 0.24 46.95
#